data_AF-A0A0A2KCJ9-F1
#
_entry.id   AF-A0A0A2KCJ9-F1
#
_cell.length_a   1.000
_cell.length_b   1.000
_cell.length_c   1.000
_cell.angle_alpha   90.00
_cell.angle_beta   90.00
_cell.angle_gamma   90.00
#
_symmetry.space_group_name_H-M   'P 1'
#
loop_
_entity.id
_entity.type
_entity.pdbx_description
1 polymer ?
#
loop_
_entity_poly.entity_id
_entity_poly.type
_entity_poly.pdbx_seq_one_letter_code
_entity_poly.pdbx_strand_id
1 'polypeptide(L)'
;MLGKLPSIAALLALSLSAQASLIFKNSGTLSGWDKINQEHKGTVKQVTDEVYDSKTALKMTQIYDKSYSGRYHSEVVKDNIYKRGDSGAYGFSFRLQDNWQFSPVQTYAISQFIGDFSDSGCDDWMPTTMVALKGNKLYTRVKQGSVCNQSVKGFNNLATVTAGEWHRVEIEAKWESDATGYFRVWYDGEKVLDEKNLITTIDGDAAFEFRAGLYANGWHDDKEMKGTQGTRSIWYDEIAAGTELADISG
;
A
#
# COMPACT_ATOMS: atom_id res chain seq x y z
N MET A 1 50.61 53.25 -11.77
CA MET A 1 49.90 52.18 -12.50
C MET A 1 49.35 51.20 -11.47
N LEU A 2 48.06 51.32 -11.12
CA LEU A 2 47.39 50.38 -10.22
C LEU A 2 46.72 49.28 -11.04
N GLY A 3 47.26 48.07 -11.00
CA GLY A 3 46.62 46.88 -11.57
C GLY A 3 45.57 46.33 -10.61
N LYS A 4 44.30 46.38 -10.99
CA LYS A 4 43.20 45.72 -10.29
C LYS A 4 43.14 44.26 -10.76
N LEU A 5 43.34 43.29 -9.86
CA LEU A 5 42.94 41.91 -10.09
C LEU A 5 41.42 41.76 -9.87
N PRO A 6 40.71 41.01 -10.73
CA PRO A 6 39.34 40.62 -10.44
C PRO A 6 39.33 39.36 -9.57
N SER A 7 38.76 39.45 -8.37
CA SER A 7 38.38 38.29 -7.56
C SER A 7 37.15 37.64 -8.18
N ILE A 8 37.33 36.46 -8.77
CA ILE A 8 36.23 35.57 -9.17
C ILE A 8 35.81 34.79 -7.93
N ALA A 9 34.65 35.13 -7.35
CA ALA A 9 34.01 34.31 -6.33
C ALA A 9 33.25 33.17 -7.03
N ALA A 10 33.75 31.93 -6.90
CA ALA A 10 33.03 30.74 -7.35
C ALA A 10 31.98 30.36 -6.29
N LEU A 11 30.68 30.54 -6.61
CA LEU A 11 29.61 29.93 -5.83
C LEU A 11 29.59 28.42 -6.13
N LEU A 12 30.01 27.60 -5.17
CA LEU A 12 29.65 26.19 -5.16
C LEU A 12 28.17 26.06 -4.77
N ALA A 13 27.31 25.87 -5.77
CA ALA A 13 25.97 25.35 -5.53
C ALA A 13 26.10 23.87 -5.14
N LEU A 14 26.08 23.59 -3.84
CA LEU A 14 25.88 22.25 -3.31
C LEU A 14 24.43 21.84 -3.61
N SER A 15 24.21 21.23 -4.77
CA SER A 15 22.98 20.48 -5.02
C SER A 15 22.99 19.27 -4.08
N LEU A 16 22.27 19.37 -2.97
CA LEU A 16 21.83 18.21 -2.20
C LEU A 16 20.87 17.42 -3.09
N SER A 17 21.39 16.61 -4.00
CA SER A 17 20.63 15.53 -4.59
C SER A 17 20.26 14.58 -3.45
N ALA A 18 18.99 14.60 -3.03
CA ALA A 18 18.45 13.54 -2.19
C ALA A 18 18.78 12.22 -2.89
N GLN A 19 19.61 11.38 -2.25
CA GLN A 19 19.97 10.10 -2.84
C GLN A 19 18.74 9.22 -2.83
N ALA A 20 18.33 8.79 -4.03
CA ALA A 20 17.42 7.67 -4.22
C ALA A 20 17.92 6.49 -3.38
N SER A 21 17.05 5.95 -2.52
CA SER A 21 17.40 4.86 -1.61
C SER A 21 16.25 3.86 -1.52
N LEU A 22 16.58 2.60 -1.82
CA LEU A 22 15.74 1.47 -1.53
C LEU A 22 15.57 1.33 -0.01
N ILE A 23 14.33 1.36 0.46
CA ILE A 23 13.97 1.22 1.87
C ILE A 23 13.75 -0.27 2.21
N PHE A 24 13.09 -0.99 1.32
CA PHE A 24 12.72 -2.38 1.52
C PHE A 24 12.47 -3.08 0.18
N LYS A 25 12.86 -4.35 0.05
CA LYS A 25 12.49 -5.22 -1.07
C LYS A 25 12.27 -6.66 -0.58
N ASN A 26 11.26 -7.32 -1.12
CA ASN A 26 10.96 -8.72 -0.88
C ASN A 26 10.43 -9.39 -2.15
N SER A 27 11.15 -10.41 -2.61
CA SER A 27 10.83 -11.23 -3.78
C SER A 27 9.99 -12.46 -3.40
N GLY A 28 8.88 -12.21 -2.70
CA GLY A 28 7.88 -13.23 -2.38
C GLY A 28 8.32 -14.26 -1.33
N THR A 29 9.09 -13.84 -0.31
CA THR A 29 9.52 -14.71 0.79
C THR A 29 8.95 -14.28 2.14
N LEU A 30 8.84 -15.21 3.09
CA LEU A 30 8.43 -14.88 4.46
C LEU A 30 9.52 -14.16 5.27
N SER A 31 10.77 -14.17 4.80
CA SER A 31 11.89 -13.48 5.47
C SER A 31 11.88 -11.98 5.17
N GLY A 32 12.37 -11.15 6.10
CA GLY A 32 12.50 -9.70 5.92
C GLY A 32 11.29 -8.85 6.34
N TRP A 33 10.15 -9.50 6.60
CA TRP A 33 8.98 -8.88 7.21
C TRP A 33 9.15 -8.78 8.73
N ASP A 34 8.60 -7.73 9.32
CA ASP A 34 8.67 -7.52 10.77
C ASP A 34 7.63 -8.38 11.49
N LYS A 35 6.45 -8.56 10.86
CA LYS A 35 5.35 -9.38 11.40
C LYS A 35 4.55 -10.06 10.30
N ILE A 36 3.82 -11.09 10.69
CA ILE A 36 2.77 -11.72 9.90
C ILE A 36 1.46 -11.54 10.67
N ASN A 37 0.47 -10.90 10.06
CA ASN A 37 -0.86 -10.73 10.64
C ASN A 37 -1.79 -11.81 10.06
N GLN A 38 -2.13 -12.80 10.88
CA GLN A 38 -3.03 -13.89 10.54
C GLN A 38 -4.19 -13.92 11.51
N GLU A 39 -5.38 -13.61 11.01
CA GLU A 39 -6.59 -13.66 11.80
C GLU A 39 -7.49 -14.82 11.38
N HIS A 40 -8.12 -15.40 12.40
CA HIS A 40 -9.10 -16.47 12.26
C HIS A 40 -8.56 -17.65 11.44
N LYS A 41 -9.20 -17.99 10.32
CA LYS A 41 -8.84 -19.09 9.42
C LYS A 41 -7.89 -18.66 8.29
N GLY A 42 -7.31 -17.47 8.43
CA GLY A 42 -6.39 -16.89 7.46
C GLY A 42 -5.04 -17.60 7.43
N THR A 43 -4.37 -17.58 6.27
CA THR A 43 -3.00 -18.11 6.12
C THR A 43 -2.15 -17.19 5.25
N VAL A 44 -0.86 -17.14 5.55
CA VAL A 44 0.19 -16.53 4.73
C VAL A 44 1.27 -17.58 4.53
N LYS A 45 1.52 -17.97 3.29
CA LYS A 45 2.46 -19.05 2.94
C LYS A 45 3.41 -18.61 1.85
N GLN A 46 4.66 -19.01 1.94
CA GLN A 46 5.57 -18.98 0.79
C GLN A 46 5.28 -20.17 -0.11
N VAL A 47 5.22 -19.93 -1.42
CA VAL A 47 4.90 -20.94 -2.43
C VAL A 47 5.85 -20.83 -3.63
N THR A 48 5.90 -21.87 -4.46
CA THR A 48 6.77 -21.96 -5.65
C THR A 48 6.03 -22.37 -6.92
N ASP A 49 4.72 -22.64 -6.82
CA ASP A 49 3.86 -23.10 -7.92
C ASP A 49 3.31 -21.92 -8.73
N GLU A 50 2.99 -20.80 -8.08
CA GLU A 50 2.48 -19.58 -8.68
C GLU A 50 3.39 -18.40 -8.30
N VAL A 51 4.25 -17.96 -9.21
CA VAL A 51 5.26 -16.90 -8.99
C VAL A 51 5.19 -15.85 -10.11
N TYR A 52 5.62 -14.61 -9.85
CA TYR A 52 5.61 -13.53 -10.85
C TYR A 52 6.89 -13.53 -11.66
N ASP A 53 8.00 -13.14 -11.02
CA ASP A 53 9.32 -13.00 -11.66
C ASP A 53 10.44 -13.60 -10.80
N SER A 54 10.14 -13.91 -9.53
CA SER A 54 11.10 -14.49 -8.61
C SER A 54 10.97 -16.03 -8.53
N LYS A 55 11.69 -16.66 -7.59
CA LYS A 55 11.61 -18.11 -7.36
C LYS A 55 10.45 -18.52 -6.45
N THR A 56 9.83 -17.55 -5.77
CA THR A 56 8.84 -17.79 -4.71
C THR A 56 7.82 -16.67 -4.69
N ALA A 57 6.57 -16.96 -4.34
CA ALA A 57 5.59 -15.94 -4.03
C ALA A 57 5.06 -16.13 -2.62
N LEU A 58 4.38 -15.11 -2.11
CA LEU A 58 3.53 -15.24 -0.95
C LEU A 58 2.10 -15.51 -1.41
N LYS A 59 1.43 -16.48 -0.78
CA LYS A 59 0.01 -16.76 -0.96
C LYS A 59 -0.73 -16.44 0.33
N MET A 60 -1.66 -15.51 0.23
CA MET A 60 -2.54 -15.07 1.31
C MET A 60 -3.91 -15.67 1.06
N THR A 61 -4.46 -16.36 2.05
CA THR A 61 -5.79 -16.99 1.97
C THR A 61 -6.63 -16.58 3.16
N GLN A 62 -7.90 -16.27 2.92
CA GLN A 62 -8.91 -16.10 3.96
C GLN A 62 -10.12 -16.99 3.72
N ILE A 63 -10.74 -17.44 4.82
CA ILE A 63 -11.91 -18.34 4.81
C ILE A 63 -13.01 -17.71 5.65
N TYR A 64 -14.14 -17.38 5.01
CA TYR A 64 -15.31 -16.81 5.67
C TYR A 64 -15.92 -17.79 6.67
N ASP A 65 -16.31 -17.26 7.83
CA ASP A 65 -16.99 -18.00 8.88
C ASP A 65 -18.19 -17.20 9.38
N LYS A 66 -19.40 -17.70 9.11
CA LYS A 66 -20.64 -17.02 9.48
C LYS A 66 -20.79 -16.82 11.00
N SER A 67 -20.13 -17.64 11.82
CA SER A 67 -20.18 -17.53 13.28
C SER A 67 -19.15 -16.55 13.86
N TYR A 68 -18.23 -16.04 13.05
CA TYR A 68 -17.15 -15.17 13.50
C TYR A 68 -17.47 -13.69 13.21
N SER A 69 -17.32 -12.86 14.24
CA SER A 69 -17.65 -11.42 14.21
C SER A 69 -16.44 -10.50 14.10
N GLY A 70 -15.22 -11.04 14.15
CA GLY A 70 -13.98 -10.27 14.06
C GLY A 70 -13.58 -9.93 12.62
N ARG A 71 -12.32 -9.54 12.44
CA ARG A 71 -11.75 -9.14 11.14
C ARG A 71 -11.03 -10.30 10.47
N TYR A 72 -10.72 -10.13 9.19
CA TYR A 72 -10.18 -11.18 8.33
C TYR A 72 -8.89 -10.73 7.66
N HIS A 73 -7.82 -10.56 8.44
CA HIS A 73 -6.50 -10.21 7.94
C HIS A 73 -5.63 -11.45 7.62
N SER A 74 -4.92 -11.41 6.49
CA SER A 74 -3.84 -12.35 6.12
C SER A 74 -2.77 -11.57 5.38
N GLU A 75 -1.85 -10.99 6.13
CA GLU A 75 -0.93 -9.96 5.66
C GLU A 75 0.48 -10.18 6.17
N VAL A 76 1.44 -9.72 5.38
CA VAL A 76 2.81 -9.45 5.84
C VAL A 76 2.94 -7.96 6.16
N VAL A 77 3.75 -7.65 7.18
CA VAL A 77 3.84 -6.30 7.75
C VAL A 77 5.29 -5.85 7.74
N LYS A 78 5.51 -4.63 7.22
CA LYS A 78 6.75 -3.90 7.36
C LYS A 78 6.50 -2.63 8.15
N ASP A 79 7.19 -2.49 9.28
CA ASP A 79 7.00 -1.37 10.19
C ASP A 79 7.73 -0.12 9.68
N ASN A 80 7.24 1.06 10.08
CA ASN A 80 7.91 2.36 9.90
C ASN A 80 8.30 2.71 8.46
N ILE A 81 7.41 2.47 7.49
CA ILE A 81 7.69 2.66 6.06
C ILE A 81 7.62 4.14 5.63
N TYR A 82 6.80 4.93 6.32
CA TYR A 82 6.67 6.36 6.12
C TYR A 82 6.15 7.03 7.38
N LYS A 83 6.41 8.32 7.52
CA LYS A 83 5.71 9.24 8.43
C LYS A 83 5.34 10.52 7.67
N ARG A 84 4.53 11.37 8.31
CA ARG A 84 4.24 12.70 7.78
C ARG A 84 5.55 13.46 7.49
N GLY A 85 5.59 14.15 6.36
CA GLY A 85 6.74 14.86 5.80
C GLY A 85 7.58 14.05 4.82
N ASP A 86 7.41 12.72 4.77
CA ASP A 86 8.18 11.88 3.86
C ASP A 86 7.63 11.94 2.43
N SER A 87 8.50 11.65 1.47
CA SER A 87 8.10 11.23 0.11
C SER A 87 8.62 9.82 -0.14
N GLY A 88 7.85 9.01 -0.87
CA GLY A 88 8.25 7.64 -1.15
C GLY A 88 7.48 7.00 -2.30
N ALA A 89 8.03 5.88 -2.75
CA ALA A 89 7.47 5.00 -3.75
C ALA A 89 7.26 3.60 -3.18
N TYR A 90 6.15 2.96 -3.53
CA TYR A 90 5.75 1.66 -3.01
C TYR A 90 5.20 0.81 -4.14
N GLY A 91 5.69 -0.41 -4.30
CA GLY A 91 5.32 -1.31 -5.38
C GLY A 91 5.00 -2.71 -4.86
N PHE A 92 4.04 -3.38 -5.47
CA PHE A 92 3.80 -4.80 -5.28
C PHE A 92 3.14 -5.42 -6.50
N SER A 93 3.54 -6.64 -6.83
CA SER A 93 2.82 -7.47 -7.79
C SER A 93 1.82 -8.36 -7.04
N PHE A 94 0.63 -8.53 -7.61
CA PHE A 94 -0.41 -9.39 -7.05
C PHE A 94 -1.14 -10.19 -8.12
N ARG A 95 -1.68 -11.35 -7.75
CA ARG A 95 -2.51 -12.19 -8.61
C ARG A 95 -3.72 -12.70 -7.84
N LEU A 96 -4.91 -12.54 -8.39
CA LEU A 96 -6.13 -13.12 -7.82
C LEU A 96 -6.27 -14.57 -8.25
N GLN A 97 -6.93 -15.40 -7.43
CA GLN A 97 -7.26 -16.77 -7.86
C GLN A 97 -8.07 -16.78 -9.17
N ASP A 98 -7.84 -17.78 -10.01
CA ASP A 98 -8.35 -17.85 -11.40
C ASP A 98 -9.86 -17.62 -11.51
N ASN A 99 -10.62 -18.19 -10.57
CA ASN A 99 -12.07 -18.11 -10.54
C ASN A 99 -12.59 -17.01 -9.61
N TRP A 100 -11.83 -15.93 -9.38
CA TRP A 100 -12.21 -14.88 -8.44
C TRP A 100 -13.62 -14.34 -8.75
N GLN A 101 -14.52 -14.44 -7.76
CA GLN A 101 -15.89 -13.95 -7.90
C GLN A 101 -15.95 -12.46 -7.59
N PHE A 102 -16.11 -11.63 -8.62
CA PHE A 102 -16.22 -10.17 -8.50
C PHE A 102 -17.63 -9.67 -8.15
N SER A 103 -18.67 -10.50 -8.32
CA SER A 103 -20.06 -10.14 -8.09
C SER A 103 -20.77 -11.17 -7.20
N PRO A 104 -21.65 -10.76 -6.27
CA PRO A 104 -21.98 -9.37 -5.89
C PRO A 104 -20.80 -8.58 -5.34
N VAL A 105 -20.81 -7.26 -5.55
CA VAL A 105 -19.70 -6.38 -5.20
C VAL A 105 -19.51 -6.32 -3.68
N GLN A 106 -18.28 -6.59 -3.25
CA GLN A 106 -17.81 -6.46 -1.88
C GLN A 106 -16.34 -6.01 -1.90
N THR A 107 -15.91 -5.34 -0.83
CA THR A 107 -14.55 -4.80 -0.75
C THR A 107 -13.57 -5.83 -0.19
N TYR A 108 -12.43 -5.97 -0.85
CA TYR A 108 -11.29 -6.77 -0.40
C TYR A 108 -10.04 -5.92 -0.50
N ALA A 109 -9.49 -5.49 0.63
CA ALA A 109 -8.24 -4.77 0.65
C ALA A 109 -7.07 -5.72 0.35
N ILE A 110 -6.18 -5.27 -0.52
CA ILE A 110 -5.03 -6.03 -1.02
C ILE A 110 -3.69 -5.44 -0.56
N SER A 111 -3.71 -4.21 -0.06
CA SER A 111 -2.61 -3.56 0.64
C SER A 111 -3.13 -2.37 1.45
N GLN A 112 -2.42 -1.99 2.50
CA GLN A 112 -2.73 -0.81 3.29
C GLN A 112 -1.51 -0.20 3.97
N PHE A 113 -1.65 1.08 4.29
CA PHE A 113 -0.82 1.77 5.25
C PHE A 113 -1.63 2.02 6.51
N ILE A 114 -1.06 1.70 7.66
CA ILE A 114 -1.76 1.70 8.94
C ILE A 114 -0.82 2.16 10.06
N GLY A 115 -1.32 3.04 10.93
CA GLY A 115 -0.57 3.55 12.08
C GLY A 115 -1.25 3.16 13.38
N ASP A 116 -0.43 3.04 14.42
CA ASP A 116 -0.89 2.89 15.81
C ASP A 116 -1.14 4.27 16.41
N PHE A 117 -2.35 4.45 16.91
CA PHE A 117 -2.86 5.65 17.55
C PHE A 117 -3.52 5.34 18.90
N SER A 118 -3.28 4.18 19.52
CA SER A 118 -3.91 3.82 20.80
C SER A 118 -3.70 4.86 21.91
N ASP A 119 -2.63 5.65 21.85
CA ASP A 119 -2.36 6.75 22.78
C ASP A 119 -3.16 8.05 22.47
N SER A 120 -3.89 8.12 21.36
CA SER A 120 -4.64 9.30 20.95
C SER A 120 -5.99 9.45 21.65
N GLY A 121 -6.51 8.37 22.25
CA GLY A 121 -7.84 8.31 22.86
C GLY A 121 -9.02 8.38 21.85
N CYS A 122 -8.78 8.18 20.56
CA CYS A 122 -9.78 8.33 19.50
C CYS A 122 -9.89 7.11 18.56
N ASP A 123 -8.77 6.49 18.22
CA ASP A 123 -8.72 5.26 17.43
C ASP A 123 -7.52 4.44 17.93
N ASP A 124 -7.54 3.12 17.74
CA ASP A 124 -6.40 2.27 18.08
C ASP A 124 -5.50 2.13 16.85
N TRP A 125 -5.84 1.22 15.94
CA TRP A 125 -5.10 0.98 14.71
C TRP A 125 -5.87 1.53 13.52
N MET A 126 -5.33 2.56 12.88
CA MET A 126 -6.07 3.34 11.90
C MET A 126 -5.47 3.22 10.48
N PRO A 127 -6.14 2.51 9.55
CA PRO A 127 -5.68 2.47 8.17
C PRO A 127 -5.97 3.77 7.45
N THR A 128 -4.95 4.38 6.87
CA THR A 128 -5.05 5.63 6.09
C THR A 128 -5.30 5.29 4.64
N THR A 129 -4.23 4.98 3.92
CA THR A 129 -4.25 4.57 2.53
C THR A 129 -4.52 3.09 2.42
N MET A 130 -5.47 2.70 1.57
CA MET A 130 -5.79 1.30 1.30
C MET A 130 -5.92 1.13 -0.20
N VAL A 131 -5.29 0.10 -0.75
CA VAL A 131 -5.56 -0.40 -2.10
C VAL A 131 -6.51 -1.59 -1.97
N ALA A 132 -7.61 -1.57 -2.70
CA ALA A 132 -8.64 -2.60 -2.60
C ALA A 132 -9.31 -2.90 -3.94
N LEU A 133 -9.95 -4.06 -3.99
CA LEU A 133 -10.89 -4.42 -5.03
C LEU A 133 -12.30 -3.99 -4.61
N LYS A 134 -13.03 -3.36 -5.52
CA LYS A 134 -14.48 -3.14 -5.43
C LYS A 134 -15.13 -3.73 -6.68
N GLY A 135 -15.61 -4.96 -6.58
CA GLY A 135 -15.89 -5.75 -7.78
C GLY A 135 -14.60 -5.97 -8.56
N ASN A 136 -14.63 -5.85 -9.89
CA ASN A 136 -13.44 -5.97 -10.74
C ASN A 136 -12.70 -4.63 -10.94
N LYS A 137 -12.86 -3.68 -10.02
CA LYS A 137 -12.26 -2.36 -10.12
C LYS A 137 -11.25 -2.12 -9.01
N LEU A 138 -10.10 -1.57 -9.38
CA LEU A 138 -9.12 -1.08 -8.43
C LEU A 138 -9.66 0.20 -7.77
N TYR A 139 -9.57 0.24 -6.45
CA TYR A 139 -9.91 1.37 -5.60
C TYR A 139 -8.71 1.71 -4.74
N THR A 140 -8.49 2.99 -4.50
CA THR A 140 -7.59 3.44 -3.43
C THR A 140 -8.18 4.61 -2.68
N ARG A 141 -7.54 5.02 -1.59
CA ARG A 141 -7.93 6.21 -0.82
C ARG A 141 -6.73 6.82 -0.12
N VAL A 142 -6.89 8.06 0.30
CA VAL A 142 -6.09 8.69 1.35
C VAL A 142 -7.00 9.11 2.50
N LYS A 143 -6.40 9.38 3.66
CA LYS A 143 -7.10 9.85 4.85
C LYS A 143 -6.51 11.17 5.32
N GLN A 144 -7.38 12.10 5.71
CA GLN A 144 -7.07 13.51 5.92
C GLN A 144 -7.61 13.99 7.27
N GLY A 145 -7.08 15.11 7.77
CA GLY A 145 -7.50 15.70 9.04
C GLY A 145 -6.70 15.14 10.22
N SER A 146 -7.34 15.05 11.38
CA SER A 146 -6.72 14.51 12.59
C SER A 146 -7.22 13.13 12.95
N VAL A 147 -6.53 12.44 13.86
CA VAL A 147 -6.96 11.11 14.34
C VAL A 147 -8.41 11.15 14.84
N CYS A 148 -8.77 12.19 15.59
CA CYS A 148 -10.10 12.36 16.18
C CYS A 148 -11.13 13.01 15.23
N ASN A 149 -10.68 13.62 14.13
CA ASN A 149 -11.54 14.29 13.15
C ASN A 149 -11.02 14.03 11.73
N GLN A 150 -11.11 12.77 11.33
CA GLN A 150 -10.58 12.23 10.08
C GLN A 150 -11.65 12.20 8.99
N SER A 151 -11.22 12.33 7.74
CA SER A 151 -12.07 12.09 6.57
C SER A 151 -11.31 11.30 5.49
N VAL A 152 -12.06 10.63 4.61
CA VAL A 152 -11.50 9.80 3.54
C VAL A 152 -11.75 10.46 2.19
N LYS A 153 -10.70 10.62 1.39
CA LYS A 153 -10.82 10.91 -0.05
C LYS A 153 -10.52 9.63 -0.83
N GLY A 154 -11.57 9.05 -1.42
CA GLY A 154 -11.49 7.81 -2.18
C GLY A 154 -11.41 8.04 -3.69
N PHE A 155 -10.66 7.17 -4.37
CA PHE A 155 -10.52 7.15 -5.82
C PHE A 155 -10.99 5.79 -6.33
N ASN A 156 -12.09 5.77 -7.08
CA ASN A 156 -12.75 4.56 -7.54
C ASN A 156 -12.48 4.34 -9.04
N ASN A 157 -12.69 3.10 -9.51
CA ASN A 157 -12.64 2.75 -10.92
C ASN A 157 -11.31 3.09 -11.61
N LEU A 158 -10.19 2.95 -10.89
CA LEU A 158 -8.86 3.33 -11.39
C LEU A 158 -8.40 2.41 -12.54
N ALA A 159 -8.65 1.11 -12.40
CA ALA A 159 -8.32 0.11 -13.39
C ALA A 159 -9.34 -1.04 -13.33
N THR A 160 -9.41 -1.83 -14.39
CA THR A 160 -10.10 -3.13 -14.37
C THR A 160 -9.10 -4.19 -13.97
N VAL A 161 -9.43 -4.97 -12.95
CA VAL A 161 -8.61 -6.08 -12.46
C VAL A 161 -9.16 -7.38 -13.00
N THR A 162 -8.29 -8.20 -13.61
CA THR A 162 -8.61 -9.54 -14.10
C THR A 162 -8.20 -10.60 -13.07
N ALA A 163 -8.83 -11.76 -13.15
CA ALA A 163 -8.52 -12.89 -12.28
C ALA A 163 -7.50 -13.80 -12.95
N GLY A 164 -6.65 -14.47 -12.17
CA GLY A 164 -5.67 -15.42 -12.70
C GLY A 164 -4.48 -14.80 -13.43
N GLU A 165 -4.38 -13.48 -13.47
CA GLU A 165 -3.27 -12.74 -14.08
C GLU A 165 -2.49 -12.00 -13.00
N TRP A 166 -1.18 -11.86 -13.22
CA TRP A 166 -0.34 -11.01 -12.39
C TRP A 166 -0.49 -9.57 -12.82
N HIS A 167 -0.70 -8.71 -11.83
CA HIS A 167 -0.79 -7.27 -11.98
C HIS A 167 0.22 -6.59 -11.06
N ARG A 168 0.62 -5.37 -11.41
CA ARG A 168 1.53 -4.56 -10.59
C ARG A 168 0.87 -3.24 -10.25
N VAL A 169 0.90 -2.89 -8.95
CA VAL A 169 0.51 -1.57 -8.45
C VAL A 169 1.75 -0.84 -7.99
N GLU A 170 1.89 0.40 -8.40
CA GLU A 170 2.93 1.30 -7.90
C GLU A 170 2.28 2.59 -7.42
N ILE A 171 2.74 3.07 -6.26
CA ILE A 171 2.28 4.30 -5.63
C ILE A 171 3.48 5.21 -5.46
N GLU A 172 3.35 6.47 -5.86
CA GLU A 172 4.30 7.53 -5.53
C GLU A 172 3.55 8.60 -4.73
N ALA A 173 4.03 8.93 -3.53
CA ALA A 173 3.33 9.80 -2.63
C ALA A 173 4.28 10.75 -1.89
N LYS A 174 3.80 11.97 -1.65
CA LYS A 174 4.33 12.88 -0.65
C LYS A 174 3.32 13.00 0.47
N TRP A 175 3.70 12.57 1.68
CA TRP A 175 2.84 12.38 2.84
C TRP A 175 2.71 13.64 3.67
N GLU A 176 1.69 14.45 3.41
CA GLU A 176 1.48 15.74 4.07
C GLU A 176 0.10 15.81 4.70
N SER A 177 0.01 16.52 5.82
CA SER A 177 -1.26 16.83 6.49
C SER A 177 -1.88 18.14 5.98
N ASP A 178 -1.29 18.76 4.96
CA ASP A 178 -1.77 19.95 4.28
C ASP A 178 -1.88 19.72 2.76
N ALA A 179 -2.32 20.73 2.02
CA ALA A 179 -2.50 20.65 0.58
C ALA A 179 -1.20 20.77 -0.23
N THR A 180 -0.04 20.38 0.33
CA THR A 180 1.24 20.34 -0.39
C THR A 180 1.68 18.93 -0.79
N GLY A 181 0.89 17.91 -0.45
CA GLY A 181 1.12 16.53 -0.84
C GLY A 181 0.70 16.23 -2.28
N TYR A 182 1.13 15.07 -2.76
CA TYR A 182 0.67 14.46 -4.01
C TYR A 182 0.52 12.95 -3.83
N PHE A 183 -0.34 12.34 -4.64
CA PHE A 183 -0.60 10.91 -4.62
C PHE A 183 -0.84 10.41 -6.04
N ARG A 184 0.03 9.53 -6.51
CA ARG A 184 0.02 9.00 -7.88
C ARG A 184 0.03 7.49 -7.84
N VAL A 185 -0.68 6.88 -8.79
CA VAL A 185 -0.82 5.43 -8.86
C VAL A 185 -0.65 4.98 -10.29
N TRP A 186 0.11 3.89 -10.46
CA TRP A 186 0.25 3.14 -11.70
C TRP A 186 -0.32 1.74 -11.51
N TYR A 187 -0.92 1.23 -12.57
CA TYR A 187 -1.43 -0.13 -12.67
C TYR A 187 -0.91 -0.72 -13.97
N ASP A 188 -0.18 -1.83 -13.90
CA ASP A 188 0.43 -2.50 -15.05
C ASP A 188 1.24 -1.54 -15.95
N GLY A 189 1.98 -0.61 -15.31
CA GLY A 189 2.81 0.40 -15.97
C GLY A 189 2.06 1.63 -16.48
N GLU A 190 0.72 1.62 -16.51
CA GLU A 190 -0.09 2.77 -16.89
C GLU A 190 -0.39 3.66 -15.68
N LYS A 191 -0.18 4.98 -15.80
CA LYS A 191 -0.54 5.93 -14.74
C LYS A 191 -2.07 6.08 -14.71
N VAL A 192 -2.70 5.59 -13.64
CA VAL A 192 -4.17 5.61 -13.45
C VAL A 192 -4.64 6.70 -12.50
N LEU A 193 -3.73 7.35 -11.76
CA LEU A 193 -4.03 8.48 -10.89
C LEU A 193 -2.84 9.46 -10.82
N ASP A 194 -3.11 10.77 -10.91
CA ASP A 194 -2.13 11.84 -10.69
C ASP A 194 -2.77 13.01 -9.94
N GLU A 195 -2.88 12.89 -8.61
CA GLU A 195 -3.47 13.93 -7.78
C GLU A 195 -2.37 14.78 -7.11
N LYS A 196 -2.54 16.09 -7.16
CA LYS A 196 -1.63 17.09 -6.58
C LYS A 196 -2.42 18.04 -5.69
N ASN A 197 -1.71 18.82 -4.89
CA ASN A 197 -2.28 19.76 -3.91
C ASN A 197 -3.25 19.06 -2.96
N LEU A 198 -2.83 17.89 -2.46
CA LEU A 198 -3.66 16.93 -1.76
C LEU A 198 -3.15 16.73 -0.34
N ILE A 199 -4.06 16.74 0.64
CA ILE A 199 -3.80 16.19 1.98
C ILE A 199 -3.76 14.67 1.84
N THR A 200 -2.61 14.05 2.12
CA THR A 200 -2.34 12.62 1.84
C THR A 200 -2.18 11.79 3.10
N THR A 201 -2.01 12.42 4.27
CA THR A 201 -2.02 11.75 5.57
C THR A 201 -2.64 12.65 6.65
N ILE A 202 -2.78 12.11 7.85
CA ILE A 202 -3.30 12.84 9.03
C ILE A 202 -2.25 13.74 9.69
N ASP A 203 -2.68 14.70 10.51
CA ASP A 203 -1.81 15.57 11.32
C ASP A 203 -1.24 14.85 12.57
N GLY A 204 -0.33 13.90 12.36
CA GLY A 204 0.38 13.23 13.44
C GLY A 204 1.80 12.86 13.07
N ASP A 205 2.56 12.46 14.08
CA ASP A 205 3.97 12.06 13.93
C ASP A 205 4.16 10.53 13.98
N ALA A 206 3.06 9.78 14.08
CA ALA A 206 3.09 8.32 14.02
C ALA A 206 3.70 7.86 12.69
N ALA A 207 4.58 6.87 12.77
CA ALA A 207 5.05 6.15 11.61
C ALA A 207 4.01 5.10 11.21
N PHE A 208 3.88 4.88 9.91
CA PHE A 208 2.92 3.95 9.33
C PHE A 208 3.63 2.67 8.91
N GLU A 209 2.97 1.55 9.15
CA GLU A 209 3.35 0.26 8.58
C GLU A 209 2.90 0.20 7.12
N PHE A 210 3.65 -0.53 6.29
CA PHE A 210 3.16 -1.05 5.01
C PHE A 210 2.72 -2.50 5.18
N ARG A 211 1.48 -2.80 4.80
CA ARG A 211 0.96 -4.16 4.79
C ARG A 211 0.59 -4.58 3.37
N ALA A 212 1.07 -5.75 2.98
CA ALA A 212 0.68 -6.42 1.74
C ALA A 212 -0.04 -7.72 2.10
N GLY A 213 -1.23 -7.92 1.57
CA GLY A 213 -2.00 -9.12 1.83
C GLY A 213 -3.50 -8.94 1.72
N LEU A 214 -4.21 -10.03 1.99
CA LEU A 214 -5.66 -10.08 1.89
C LEU A 214 -6.29 -9.69 3.22
N TYR A 215 -6.88 -8.50 3.25
CA TYR A 215 -7.84 -8.11 4.28
C TYR A 215 -9.25 -8.13 3.68
N ALA A 216 -10.02 -9.18 4.01
CA ALA A 216 -11.40 -9.36 3.56
C ALA A 216 -12.39 -8.48 4.36
N ASN A 217 -12.13 -7.17 4.37
CA ASN A 217 -12.79 -6.19 5.21
C ASN A 217 -14.30 -6.12 4.97
N GLY A 218 -14.76 -6.31 3.73
CA GLY A 218 -16.18 -6.32 3.41
C GLY A 218 -16.98 -7.38 4.20
N TRP A 219 -16.38 -8.52 4.57
CA TRP A 219 -17.06 -9.54 5.38
C TRP A 219 -17.39 -9.04 6.79
N HIS A 220 -16.46 -8.31 7.40
CA HIS A 220 -16.67 -7.70 8.71
C HIS A 220 -17.58 -6.46 8.63
N ASP A 221 -17.35 -5.61 7.63
CA ASP A 221 -18.00 -4.30 7.53
C ASP A 221 -19.48 -4.45 7.13
N ASP A 222 -19.78 -5.33 6.17
CA ASP A 222 -21.16 -5.62 5.74
C ASP A 222 -21.86 -6.62 6.68
N LYS A 223 -21.14 -7.20 7.65
CA LYS A 223 -21.61 -8.26 8.56
C LYS A 223 -22.05 -9.56 7.85
N GLU A 224 -21.67 -9.73 6.59
CA GLU A 224 -21.94 -10.92 5.79
C GLU A 224 -20.92 -11.09 4.65
N MET A 225 -20.78 -12.32 4.15
CA MET A 225 -20.14 -12.55 2.86
C MET A 225 -21.16 -12.42 1.74
N LYS A 226 -20.84 -11.61 0.74
CA LYS A 226 -21.59 -11.51 -0.50
C LYS A 226 -21.12 -12.55 -1.51
N GLY A 227 -22.07 -13.26 -2.12
CA GLY A 227 -21.79 -14.30 -3.12
C GLY A 227 -21.65 -15.70 -2.52
N THR A 228 -20.82 -16.53 -3.13
CA THR A 228 -20.65 -17.95 -2.78
C THR A 228 -19.19 -18.36 -2.58
N GLN A 229 -18.24 -17.51 -2.93
CA GLN A 229 -16.81 -17.79 -2.81
C GLN A 229 -16.26 -17.41 -1.43
N GLY A 230 -16.48 -18.29 -0.45
CA GLY A 230 -16.03 -18.11 0.94
C GLY A 230 -14.57 -18.42 1.21
N THR A 231 -13.84 -18.97 0.25
CA THR A 231 -12.38 -19.05 0.31
C THR A 231 -11.80 -18.12 -0.75
N ARG A 232 -10.98 -17.17 -0.32
CA ARG A 232 -10.33 -16.16 -1.17
C ARG A 232 -8.83 -16.28 -1.03
N SER A 233 -8.13 -16.30 -2.15
CA SER A 233 -6.67 -16.31 -2.20
C SER A 233 -6.14 -15.25 -3.16
N ILE A 234 -5.05 -14.62 -2.74
CA ILE A 234 -4.27 -13.65 -3.52
C ILE A 234 -2.79 -14.01 -3.35
N TRP A 235 -2.05 -14.00 -4.45
CA TRP A 235 -0.61 -14.17 -4.45
C TRP A 235 0.07 -12.82 -4.56
N TYR A 236 1.27 -12.70 -4.00
CA TYR A 236 2.07 -11.49 -3.98
C TYR A 236 3.54 -11.80 -4.24
N ASP A 237 4.19 -10.91 -5.00
CA ASP A 237 5.62 -11.00 -5.33
C ASP A 237 6.16 -9.58 -5.63
N GLU A 238 7.48 -9.44 -5.73
CA GLU A 238 8.20 -8.20 -6.06
C GLU A 238 7.65 -6.97 -5.32
N ILE A 239 7.61 -7.09 -3.99
CA ILE A 239 7.16 -6.03 -3.08
C ILE A 239 8.35 -5.14 -2.72
N ALA A 240 8.21 -3.83 -2.87
CA ALA A 240 9.29 -2.89 -2.58
C ALA A 240 8.78 -1.54 -2.07
N ALA A 241 9.64 -0.87 -1.31
CA ALA A 241 9.50 0.52 -0.92
C ALA A 241 10.83 1.24 -1.13
N GLY A 242 10.77 2.47 -1.63
CA GLY A 242 11.93 3.32 -1.87
C GLY A 242 11.55 4.79 -1.80
N THR A 243 12.49 5.66 -2.12
CA THR A 243 12.25 7.11 -2.14
C THR A 243 11.68 7.61 -3.46
N GLU A 244 11.92 6.88 -4.56
CA GLU A 244 11.40 7.20 -5.90
C GLU A 244 11.01 5.92 -6.66
N LEU A 245 10.21 6.05 -7.73
CA LEU A 245 9.73 4.90 -8.51
C LEU A 245 10.86 4.03 -9.07
N ALA A 246 12.01 4.62 -9.40
CA ALA A 246 13.16 3.88 -9.92
C ALA A 246 13.69 2.86 -8.90
N ASP A 247 13.63 3.17 -7.60
CA ASP A 247 14.11 2.30 -6.52
C ASP A 247 13.32 1.00 -6.43
N ILE A 248 12.04 1.02 -6.80
CA ILE A 248 11.10 -0.09 -6.61
C ILE A 248 10.86 -0.89 -7.88
N SER A 249 11.50 -0.53 -8.99
CA SER A 249 11.36 -1.24 -10.25
C SER A 249 11.71 -2.73 -10.10
N GLY A 250 10.82 -3.58 -10.62
CA GLY A 250 10.97 -5.03 -10.71
C GLY A 250 11.77 -5.37 -11.96
#